data_AF-A0A2D6GWW9-F1
#
_entry.id   AF-A0A2D6GWW9-F1
#
_cell.length_a   1.000
_cell.length_b   1.000
_cell.length_c   1.000
_cell.angle_alpha   90.00
_cell.angle_beta   90.00
_cell.angle_gamma   90.00
#
_symmetry.space_group_name_H-M   'P 1'
#
loop_
_entity.id
_entity.type
_entity.pdbx_description
1 polymer ?
#
loop_
_entity_poly.entity_id
_entity_poly.type
_entity_poly.pdbx_seq_one_letter_code
_entity_poly.pdbx_strand_id
1 'polypeptide(L)'
;MRIGIAGAKGSFSEEAAENYTNKAGIKDYEFDYLVTVEAVLNNLTESKVDLGIFPIENSNGGIVIEAVHAMAKYSFAIKKLFDIDVHHNLLVQHGTTASDVKKVTSHDQAIKQCRMYLKRKWPDVDVREHEDTAKAAKELGEGKLSSDTAVIAPKICAKLYDLDILEENIQDLKFNFTTFVVAKRI
;
A
#
# COMPACT_ATOMS: atom_id res chain seq x y z
N MET A 1 -0.17 17.78 14.28
CA MET A 1 0.96 16.82 14.29
C MET A 1 1.25 16.40 12.86
N ARG A 2 2.50 16.42 12.41
CA ARG A 2 2.87 15.94 11.07
C ARG A 2 3.40 14.52 11.15
N ILE A 3 2.90 13.63 10.31
CA ILE A 3 3.26 12.21 10.32
C ILE A 3 3.80 11.84 8.94
N GLY A 4 5.08 11.49 8.86
CA GLY A 4 5.71 11.00 7.64
C GLY A 4 5.35 9.55 7.39
N ILE A 5 4.92 9.20 6.18
CA ILE A 5 4.54 7.84 5.80
C ILE A 5 5.34 7.35 4.60
N ALA A 6 5.83 6.10 4.68
CA ALA A 6 6.57 5.44 3.60
C ALA A 6 5.62 4.90 2.52
N GLY A 7 5.02 5.80 1.75
CA GLY A 7 4.08 5.44 0.70
C GLY A 7 3.30 6.62 0.12
N ALA A 8 2.60 6.36 -0.97
CA ALA A 8 1.69 7.32 -1.59
C ALA A 8 0.30 7.31 -0.92
N LYS A 9 -0.52 8.31 -1.26
CA LYS A 9 -1.94 8.34 -0.93
C LYS A 9 -2.63 7.08 -1.46
N GLY A 10 -3.47 6.45 -0.64
CA GLY A 10 -4.14 5.19 -0.94
C GLY A 10 -3.30 3.92 -0.72
N SER A 11 -2.05 4.02 -0.28
CA SER A 11 -1.19 2.86 0.02
C SER A 11 -1.55 2.18 1.34
N PHE A 12 -1.07 0.95 1.54
CA PHE A 12 -1.15 0.26 2.83
C PHE A 12 -0.43 1.02 3.96
N SER A 13 0.57 1.85 3.65
CA SER A 13 1.23 2.72 4.65
C SER A 13 0.31 3.84 5.13
N GLU A 14 -0.53 4.40 4.26
CA GLU A 14 -1.57 5.36 4.67
C GLU A 14 -2.63 4.66 5.53
N GLU A 15 -3.07 3.46 5.14
CA GLU A 15 -4.01 2.66 5.93
C GLU A 15 -3.46 2.34 7.33
N ALA A 16 -2.18 1.99 7.43
CA ALA A 16 -1.50 1.77 8.71
C ALA A 16 -1.45 3.04 9.57
N ALA A 17 -1.15 4.18 8.94
CA ALA A 17 -1.08 5.47 9.62
C ALA A 17 -2.46 5.92 10.14
N GLU A 18 -3.51 5.79 9.33
CA GLU A 18 -4.90 6.00 9.71
C GLU A 18 -5.32 5.06 10.86
N ASN A 19 -4.97 3.77 10.78
CA ASN A 19 -5.28 2.82 11.85
C ASN A 19 -4.62 3.25 13.18
N TYR A 20 -3.37 3.69 13.12
CA TYR A 20 -2.63 4.16 14.28
C TYR A 20 -3.22 5.44 14.87
N THR A 21 -3.47 6.48 14.06
CA THR A 21 -4.00 7.78 14.54
C THR A 21 -5.37 7.61 15.19
N ASN A 22 -6.25 6.83 14.56
CA ASN A 22 -7.58 6.52 15.09
C ASN A 22 -7.50 5.78 16.44
N LYS A 23 -6.69 4.72 16.54
CA LYS A 23 -6.50 3.98 17.81
C LYS A 23 -5.83 4.80 18.90
N ALA A 24 -4.96 5.74 18.52
CA ALA A 24 -4.27 6.63 19.45
C ALA A 24 -5.09 7.87 19.84
N GLY A 25 -6.26 8.09 19.23
CA GLY A 25 -7.11 9.25 19.48
C GLY A 25 -6.51 10.58 19.00
N ILE A 26 -5.62 10.54 18.00
CA ILE A 26 -4.97 11.73 17.44
C ILE A 26 -5.94 12.35 16.41
N LYS A 27 -6.42 13.57 16.68
CA LYS A 27 -7.43 14.24 15.84
C LYS A 27 -6.85 15.28 14.88
N ASP A 28 -5.82 16.00 15.31
CA ASP A 28 -5.20 17.08 14.53
C ASP A 28 -3.86 16.61 13.93
N TYR A 29 -3.93 15.95 12.79
CA TYR A 29 -2.74 15.48 12.06
C TYR A 29 -2.79 15.76 10.56
N GLU A 30 -1.61 15.75 9.95
CA GLU A 30 -1.40 15.80 8.51
C GLU A 30 -0.37 14.74 8.10
N PHE A 31 -0.62 14.05 6.98
CA PHE A 31 0.32 13.09 6.43
C PHE A 31 1.26 13.74 5.42
N ASP A 32 2.56 13.53 5.66
CA ASP A 32 3.61 13.79 4.69
C ASP A 32 3.89 12.47 3.94
N TYR A 33 3.53 12.40 2.66
CA TYR A 33 3.76 11.24 1.80
C TYR A 33 5.22 11.20 1.35
N LEU A 34 6.04 10.44 2.07
CA LEU A 34 7.48 10.33 1.87
C LEU A 34 7.73 8.94 1.30
N VAL A 35 7.73 8.83 -0.03
CA VAL A 35 7.73 7.57 -0.82
C VAL A 35 8.60 6.44 -0.24
N THR A 36 9.74 6.75 0.38
CA THR A 36 10.71 5.80 0.92
C THR A 36 10.84 5.85 2.44
N VAL A 37 11.30 4.75 3.04
CA VAL A 37 11.57 4.69 4.49
C VAL A 37 12.71 5.65 4.87
N GLU A 38 13.71 5.78 3.98
CA GLU A 38 14.82 6.71 4.14
C GLU A 38 14.33 8.17 4.20
N ALA A 39 13.38 8.56 3.35
CA ALA A 39 12.80 9.91 3.39
C ALA A 39 12.04 10.17 4.69
N VAL A 40 11.29 9.17 5.20
CA VAL A 40 10.60 9.27 6.49
C VAL A 40 11.58 9.51 7.63
N LEU A 41 12.63 8.70 7.74
CA LEU A 41 13.62 8.81 8.82
C LEU A 41 14.46 10.09 8.70
N ASN A 42 14.77 10.54 7.49
CA ASN A 42 15.44 11.81 7.26
C ASN A 42 14.59 12.99 7.75
N ASN A 43 13.32 13.05 7.35
CA ASN A 43 12.42 14.12 7.78
C ASN A 43 12.15 14.10 9.29
N LEU A 44 12.13 12.91 9.91
CA LEU A 44 12.03 12.78 11.36
C LEU A 44 13.27 13.34 12.07
N THR A 45 14.45 13.07 11.52
CA THR A 45 15.73 13.59 12.04
C THR A 45 15.80 15.12 11.91
N GLU A 46 15.38 15.67 10.78
CA GLU A 46 15.34 17.11 10.50
C GLU A 46 14.17 17.83 11.19
N SER A 47 13.39 17.15 12.03
CA SER A 47 12.21 17.71 12.72
C SER A 47 11.15 18.30 11.77
N LYS A 48 11.06 17.77 10.55
CA LYS A 48 10.02 18.14 9.56
C LYS A 48 8.70 17.41 9.84
N VAL A 49 8.78 16.23 10.46
CA VAL A 49 7.64 15.43 10.93
C VAL A 49 7.83 15.05 12.40
N ASP A 50 6.72 14.87 13.12
CA ASP A 50 6.70 14.50 14.54
C ASP A 50 6.82 12.98 14.74
N LEU A 51 6.24 12.21 13.82
CA LEU A 51 6.28 10.74 13.80
C LEU A 51 6.60 10.24 12.38
N GLY A 52 7.25 9.09 12.29
CA GLY A 52 7.42 8.33 11.05
C GLY A 52 6.68 7.00 11.13
N ILE A 53 5.95 6.61 10.08
CA ILE A 53 5.28 5.31 9.99
C ILE A 53 5.71 4.60 8.70
N PHE A 54 6.27 3.40 8.84
CA PHE A 54 6.80 2.64 7.71
C PHE A 54 6.77 1.12 7.97
N PRO A 55 6.66 0.30 6.91
CA PRO A 55 6.65 -1.15 7.04
C PRO A 55 8.08 -1.69 7.25
N ILE A 56 8.20 -2.78 8.00
CA ILE A 56 9.48 -3.49 8.21
C ILE A 56 9.44 -4.95 7.77
N GLU A 57 8.26 -5.56 7.75
CA GLU A 57 8.08 -6.96 7.41
C GLU A 57 6.66 -7.17 6.86
N ASN A 58 6.52 -8.06 5.88
CA ASN A 58 5.24 -8.63 5.49
C ASN A 58 5.30 -10.15 5.70
N SER A 59 4.24 -10.76 6.25
CA SER A 59 4.21 -12.19 6.59
C SER A 59 4.44 -13.12 5.40
N ASN A 60 4.16 -12.65 4.18
CA ASN A 60 4.28 -13.42 2.94
C ASN A 60 5.46 -12.97 2.08
N GLY A 61 5.83 -11.69 2.14
CA GLY A 61 6.93 -11.09 1.39
C GLY A 61 8.27 -11.06 2.13
N GLY A 62 8.26 -11.33 3.44
CA GLY A 62 9.43 -11.24 4.32
C GLY A 62 9.80 -9.80 4.68
N ILE A 63 11.07 -9.62 5.02
CA ILE A 63 11.61 -8.35 5.50
C ILE A 63 11.65 -7.30 4.38
N VAL A 64 11.25 -6.07 4.71
CA VAL A 64 11.41 -4.90 3.83
C VAL A 64 12.86 -4.42 3.91
N ILE A 65 13.70 -4.89 2.99
CA ILE A 65 15.16 -4.63 3.00
C ILE A 65 15.50 -3.13 2.97
N GLU A 66 14.73 -2.32 2.24
CA GLU A 66 14.92 -0.87 2.23
C GLU A 66 14.78 -0.27 3.64
N ALA A 67 13.82 -0.76 4.43
CA ALA A 67 13.64 -0.32 5.80
C ALA A 67 14.85 -0.68 6.67
N VAL A 68 15.43 -1.88 6.50
CA VAL A 68 16.65 -2.29 7.22
C VAL A 68 17.80 -1.35 6.93
N HIS A 69 18.03 -1.03 5.65
CA HIS A 69 19.10 -0.11 5.26
C HIS A 69 18.88 1.31 5.81
N ALA A 70 17.65 1.81 5.76
CA ALA A 70 17.32 3.12 6.31
C ALA A 70 17.52 3.14 7.84
N MET A 71 17.01 2.14 8.56
CA MET A 71 17.15 2.05 10.01
C MET A 71 18.60 1.93 10.49
N ALA A 72 19.50 1.39 9.67
CA ALA A 72 20.92 1.34 9.98
C ALA A 72 21.63 2.71 9.89
N LYS A 73 21.06 3.68 9.16
CA LYS A 73 21.65 5.02 8.94
C LYS A 73 21.18 6.08 9.93
N TYR A 74 19.99 5.92 10.52
CA TYR A 74 19.35 6.96 11.32
C TYR A 74 19.08 6.50 12.75
N SER A 75 19.23 7.42 13.71
CA SER A 75 18.88 7.21 15.11
C SER A 75 17.47 7.69 15.40
N PHE A 76 16.62 6.80 15.90
CA PHE A 76 15.24 7.10 16.29
C PHE A 76 14.80 6.15 17.41
N ALA A 77 13.71 6.50 18.11
CA ALA A 77 13.08 5.63 19.08
C ALA A 77 11.84 4.96 18.47
N ILE A 78 11.70 3.65 18.67
CA ILE A 78 10.48 2.91 18.33
C ILE A 78 9.43 3.23 19.39
N LYS A 79 8.39 3.97 18.99
CA LYS A 79 7.23 4.27 19.85
C LYS A 79 6.28 3.08 19.92
N LYS A 80 6.09 2.37 18.80
CA LYS A 80 5.20 1.21 18.70
C LYS A 80 5.55 0.33 17.50
N LEU A 81 5.31 -0.96 17.64
CA LEU A 81 5.17 -1.92 16.54
C LEU A 81 3.71 -2.37 16.48
N PHE A 82 3.16 -2.52 15.28
CA PHE A 82 1.80 -3.01 15.09
C PHE A 82 1.62 -3.61 13.70
N ASP A 83 0.67 -4.52 13.60
CA ASP A 83 0.32 -5.18 12.34
C ASP A 83 -0.97 -4.61 11.76
N ILE A 84 -1.07 -4.61 10.43
CA ILE A 84 -2.32 -4.46 9.70
C ILE A 84 -2.55 -5.67 8.80
N ASP A 85 -3.82 -6.05 8.66
CA ASP A 85 -4.27 -6.99 7.64
C ASP A 85 -4.18 -6.35 6.26
N VAL A 86 -3.48 -7.00 5.34
CA VAL A 86 -3.31 -6.58 3.96
C VAL A 86 -4.28 -7.33 3.06
N HIS A 87 -5.30 -6.61 2.61
CA HIS A 87 -6.31 -7.11 1.70
C HIS A 87 -6.11 -6.55 0.30
N HIS A 88 -5.80 -7.43 -0.65
CA HIS A 88 -5.69 -7.10 -2.06
C HIS A 88 -7.07 -7.18 -2.72
N ASN A 89 -7.41 -6.20 -3.54
CA ASN A 89 -8.71 -6.12 -4.21
C ASN A 89 -8.49 -5.87 -5.70
N LEU A 90 -9.35 -6.44 -6.54
CA LEU A 90 -9.34 -6.21 -7.97
C LEU A 90 -10.25 -5.02 -8.30
N LEU A 91 -9.68 -3.91 -8.73
CA LEU A 91 -10.41 -2.68 -9.05
C LEU A 91 -10.46 -2.45 -10.56
N VAL A 92 -11.56 -1.86 -11.04
CA VAL A 92 -11.80 -1.55 -12.45
C VAL A 92 -12.45 -0.18 -12.62
N GLN A 93 -12.44 0.40 -13.83
CA GLN A 93 -13.21 1.61 -14.10
C GLN A 93 -14.72 1.34 -13.98
N HIS A 94 -15.50 2.37 -13.65
CA HIS A 94 -16.93 2.23 -13.44
C HIS A 94 -17.64 1.59 -14.64
N GLY A 95 -18.48 0.58 -14.35
CA GLY A 95 -19.23 -0.15 -15.38
C GLY A 95 -18.44 -1.21 -16.16
N THR A 96 -17.15 -1.41 -15.87
CA THR A 96 -16.36 -2.50 -16.43
C THR A 96 -16.80 -3.83 -15.83
N THR A 97 -17.15 -4.80 -16.66
CA THR A 97 -17.54 -6.14 -16.22
C THR A 97 -16.37 -7.12 -16.27
N ALA A 98 -16.53 -8.28 -15.63
CA ALA A 98 -15.48 -9.30 -15.64
C ALA A 98 -15.09 -9.75 -17.07
N SER A 99 -16.03 -9.79 -18.01
CA SER A 99 -15.74 -10.16 -19.40
C SER A 99 -14.93 -9.11 -20.18
N ASP A 100 -14.87 -7.87 -19.69
CA ASP A 100 -14.15 -6.79 -20.35
C ASP A 100 -12.66 -6.78 -20.00
N VAL A 101 -12.28 -7.40 -18.89
CA VAL A 101 -10.91 -7.39 -18.38
C VAL A 101 -10.00 -8.27 -19.24
N LYS A 102 -8.98 -7.65 -19.82
CA LYS A 102 -7.93 -8.32 -20.62
C LYS A 102 -6.55 -8.21 -19.99
N LYS A 103 -6.37 -7.25 -19.07
CA LYS A 103 -5.09 -6.99 -18.41
C LYS A 103 -5.28 -6.84 -16.92
N VAL A 104 -4.31 -7.31 -16.16
CA VAL A 104 -4.22 -7.05 -14.72
C VAL A 104 -2.85 -6.43 -14.43
N THR A 105 -2.82 -5.32 -13.69
CA THR A 105 -1.55 -4.68 -13.32
C THR A 105 -1.48 -4.28 -11.85
N SER A 106 -0.29 -4.39 -11.25
CA SER A 106 -0.01 -3.97 -9.88
C SER A 106 1.49 -4.08 -9.58
N HIS A 107 1.89 -3.73 -8.37
CA HIS A 107 3.23 -4.02 -7.87
C HIS A 107 3.52 -5.54 -7.91
N ASP A 108 4.74 -5.92 -8.27
CA ASP A 108 5.20 -7.32 -8.40
C ASP A 108 4.88 -8.16 -7.15
N GLN A 109 5.07 -7.59 -5.95
CA GLN A 109 4.73 -8.28 -4.70
C GLN A 109 3.23 -8.60 -4.58
N ALA A 110 2.34 -7.67 -4.99
CA ALA A 110 0.90 -7.89 -4.94
C ALA A 110 0.47 -8.95 -5.97
N ILE A 111 1.06 -8.94 -7.16
CA ILE A 111 0.85 -9.96 -8.20
C ILE A 111 1.26 -11.34 -7.68
N LYS A 112 2.46 -11.45 -7.10
CA LYS A 112 2.96 -12.70 -6.50
C LYS A 112 2.05 -13.23 -5.39
N GLN A 113 1.48 -12.33 -4.58
CA GLN A 113 0.55 -12.68 -3.51
C GLN A 113 -0.85 -13.06 -4.01
N CYS A 114 -1.20 -12.82 -5.28
CA CYS A 114 -2.50 -13.15 -5.86
C CYS A 114 -2.39 -14.16 -7.03
N ARG A 115 -1.23 -14.81 -7.20
CA ARG A 115 -0.89 -15.60 -8.39
C ARG A 115 -1.82 -16.81 -8.58
N MET A 116 -2.16 -17.53 -7.51
CA MET A 116 -3.06 -18.68 -7.60
C MET A 116 -4.50 -18.25 -7.93
N TYR A 117 -4.95 -17.15 -7.34
CA TYR A 117 -6.22 -16.53 -7.69
C TYR A 117 -6.27 -16.14 -9.17
N LEU A 118 -5.26 -15.40 -9.66
CA LEU A 118 -5.18 -14.96 -11.05
C LEU A 118 -5.16 -16.16 -12.00
N LYS A 119 -4.33 -17.16 -11.74
CA LYS A 119 -4.27 -18.39 -12.57
C LYS A 119 -5.61 -19.13 -12.64
N ARG A 120 -6.42 -19.08 -11.57
CA ARG A 120 -7.70 -19.80 -11.48
C ARG A 120 -8.86 -19.02 -12.09
N LYS A 121 -8.93 -17.72 -11.84
CA LYS A 121 -10.07 -16.85 -12.20
C LYS A 121 -9.86 -16.09 -13.50
N TRP A 122 -8.60 -15.80 -13.81
CA TRP A 122 -8.17 -14.95 -14.91
C TRP A 122 -7.06 -15.63 -15.73
N PRO A 123 -7.25 -16.87 -16.22
CA PRO A 123 -6.17 -17.65 -16.84
C PRO A 123 -5.61 -17.03 -18.12
N ASP A 124 -6.41 -16.23 -18.83
CA ASP A 124 -6.10 -15.68 -20.15
C ASP A 124 -5.78 -14.17 -20.14
N VAL A 125 -5.73 -13.54 -18.97
CA VAL A 125 -5.40 -12.10 -18.87
C VAL A 125 -3.91 -11.86 -18.90
N ASP A 126 -3.50 -10.76 -19.53
CA ASP A 126 -2.12 -10.30 -19.54
C ASP A 126 -1.78 -9.61 -18.21
N VAL A 127 -0.96 -10.26 -17.39
CA VAL A 127 -0.55 -9.75 -16.07
C VAL A 127 0.76 -8.97 -16.21
N ARG A 128 0.75 -7.68 -15.84
CA ARG A 128 1.91 -6.78 -15.96
C ARG A 128 2.31 -6.17 -14.64
N GLU A 129 3.60 -5.97 -14.47
CA GLU A 129 4.14 -5.26 -13.30
C GLU A 129 3.92 -3.74 -13.44
N HIS A 130 3.68 -3.11 -12.29
CA HIS A 130 3.60 -1.67 -12.08
C HIS A 130 4.53 -1.27 -10.92
N GLU A 131 4.92 -0.01 -10.84
CA GLU A 131 5.85 0.44 -9.80
C GLU A 131 5.24 0.47 -8.39
N ASP A 132 3.92 0.64 -8.28
CA ASP A 132 3.18 0.72 -7.02
C ASP A 132 1.70 0.40 -7.22
N THR A 133 1.08 -0.16 -6.17
CA THR A 133 -0.34 -0.56 -6.14
C THR A 133 -1.30 0.63 -6.19
N ALA A 134 -1.08 1.65 -5.36
CA ALA A 134 -1.95 2.82 -5.30
C ALA A 134 -1.76 3.70 -6.53
N LYS A 135 -0.54 3.80 -7.06
CA LYS A 135 -0.28 4.49 -8.32
C LYS A 135 -0.98 3.83 -9.51
N ALA A 136 -0.98 2.50 -9.60
CA ALA A 136 -1.73 1.79 -10.64
C ALA A 136 -3.23 2.13 -10.59
N ALA A 137 -3.83 2.14 -9.39
CA ALA A 137 -5.24 2.52 -9.23
C ALA A 137 -5.50 3.99 -9.57
N LYS A 138 -4.61 4.90 -9.18
CA LYS A 138 -4.69 6.30 -9.57
C LYS A 138 -4.69 6.46 -11.09
N GLU A 139 -3.76 5.80 -11.77
CA GLU A 139 -3.63 5.88 -13.23
C GLU A 139 -4.83 5.27 -13.97
N LEU A 140 -5.44 4.22 -13.40
CA LEU A 140 -6.69 3.68 -13.91
C LEU A 140 -7.84 4.69 -13.78
N GLY A 141 -8.00 5.33 -12.63
CA GLY A 141 -9.03 6.34 -12.39
C GLY A 141 -8.83 7.61 -13.23
N GLU A 142 -7.58 7.98 -13.52
CA GLU A 142 -7.23 9.09 -14.42
C GLU A 142 -7.37 8.74 -15.91
N GLY A 143 -7.75 7.50 -16.26
CA GLY A 143 -7.90 7.05 -17.65
C GLY A 143 -6.58 6.90 -18.40
N LYS A 144 -5.45 6.80 -17.70
CA LYS A 144 -4.12 6.57 -18.29
C LYS A 144 -3.87 5.10 -18.61
N LEU A 145 -4.52 4.20 -17.88
CA LEU A 145 -4.60 2.79 -18.23
C LEU A 145 -5.84 2.52 -19.09
N SER A 146 -5.75 1.54 -19.99
CA SER A 146 -6.88 1.18 -20.85
C SER A 146 -8.05 0.63 -20.03
N SER A 147 -9.29 0.89 -20.47
CA SER A 147 -10.51 0.50 -19.75
C SER A 147 -10.69 -1.03 -19.59
N ASP A 148 -9.97 -1.83 -20.38
CA ASP A 148 -9.89 -3.30 -20.25
C ASP A 148 -8.86 -3.76 -19.19
N THR A 149 -8.35 -2.83 -18.37
CA THR A 149 -7.37 -3.10 -17.30
C THR A 149 -8.03 -3.14 -15.94
N ALA A 150 -7.78 -4.21 -15.19
CA ALA A 150 -8.01 -4.27 -13.76
C ALA A 150 -6.70 -4.01 -12.99
N VAL A 151 -6.79 -3.46 -11.79
CA VAL A 151 -5.64 -3.22 -10.92
C VAL A 151 -5.78 -3.94 -9.59
N ILE A 152 -4.68 -4.45 -9.05
CA ILE A 152 -4.67 -4.99 -7.69
C ILE A 152 -4.23 -3.89 -6.72
N ALA A 153 -5.09 -3.48 -5.80
CA ALA A 153 -4.82 -2.36 -4.90
C ALA A 153 -5.57 -2.43 -3.55
N PRO A 154 -5.18 -1.59 -2.57
CA PRO A 154 -5.92 -1.41 -1.32
C PRO A 154 -7.36 -0.95 -1.58
N LYS A 155 -8.31 -1.37 -0.71
CA LYS A 155 -9.73 -1.07 -0.86
C LYS A 155 -10.03 0.43 -0.92
N ILE A 156 -9.26 1.23 -0.18
CA ILE A 156 -9.42 2.70 -0.13
C ILE A 156 -9.23 3.35 -1.51
N CYS A 157 -8.43 2.74 -2.40
CA CYS A 157 -8.19 3.25 -3.75
C CYS A 157 -9.47 3.30 -4.59
N ALA A 158 -10.43 2.41 -4.35
CA ALA A 158 -11.72 2.42 -5.05
C ALA A 158 -12.46 3.74 -4.85
N LYS A 159 -12.55 4.18 -3.59
CA LYS A 159 -13.17 5.46 -3.24
C LYS A 159 -12.32 6.66 -3.66
N LEU A 160 -11.00 6.57 -3.50
CA LEU A 160 -10.09 7.68 -3.79
C LEU A 160 -10.00 8.03 -5.28
N TYR A 161 -10.14 7.04 -6.14
CA TYR A 161 -9.92 7.17 -7.59
C TYR A 161 -11.14 6.85 -8.44
N ASP A 162 -12.33 6.83 -7.82
CA ASP A 162 -13.62 6.61 -8.48
C ASP A 162 -13.64 5.31 -9.33
N LEU A 163 -13.26 4.21 -8.68
CA LEU A 163 -13.18 2.88 -9.29
C LEU A 163 -14.20 1.93 -8.63
N ASP A 164 -14.64 0.95 -9.40
CA ASP A 164 -15.45 -0.16 -8.90
C ASP A 164 -14.54 -1.28 -8.36
N ILE A 165 -15.01 -1.96 -7.31
CA ILE A 165 -14.37 -3.18 -6.82
C ILE A 165 -15.04 -4.36 -7.53
N LEU A 166 -14.27 -5.07 -8.36
CA LEU A 166 -14.75 -6.25 -9.08
C LEU A 166 -14.74 -7.49 -8.17
N GLU A 167 -13.64 -7.71 -7.45
CA GLU A 167 -13.50 -8.79 -6.47
C GLU A 167 -12.69 -8.31 -5.24
N GLU A 168 -13.15 -8.64 -4.04
CA GLU A 168 -12.47 -8.31 -2.78
C GLU A 168 -11.62 -9.48 -2.27
N ASN A 169 -10.55 -9.17 -1.54
CA ASN A 169 -9.74 -10.14 -0.79
C ASN A 169 -9.16 -11.27 -1.67
N ILE A 170 -8.53 -10.90 -2.78
CA ILE A 170 -8.05 -11.82 -3.82
C ILE A 170 -6.69 -12.45 -3.54
N GLN A 171 -6.05 -12.10 -2.41
CA GLN A 171 -4.78 -12.68 -1.99
C GLN A 171 -4.88 -14.21 -1.79
N ASP A 172 -3.83 -14.93 -2.16
CA ASP A 172 -3.77 -16.39 -2.11
C ASP A 172 -3.81 -16.91 -0.67
N LEU A 173 -3.23 -16.17 0.27
CA LEU A 173 -3.17 -16.52 1.68
C LEU A 173 -4.13 -15.65 2.49
N LYS A 174 -4.99 -16.31 3.28
CA LYS A 174 -5.96 -15.64 4.16
C LYS A 174 -5.27 -14.74 5.19
N PHE A 175 -4.09 -15.15 5.65
CA PHE A 175 -3.28 -14.42 6.60
C PHE A 175 -2.20 -13.67 5.83
N ASN A 176 -2.34 -12.35 5.75
CA ASN A 176 -1.40 -11.46 5.08
C ASN A 176 -1.26 -10.21 5.94
N PHE A 177 -0.22 -10.17 6.76
CA PHE A 177 -0.01 -9.06 7.68
C PHE A 177 1.24 -8.31 7.30
N THR A 178 1.22 -6.99 7.46
CA THR A 178 2.43 -6.18 7.40
C THR A 178 2.66 -5.53 8.76
N THR A 179 3.86 -5.70 9.29
CA THR A 179 4.31 -5.07 10.53
C THR A 179 4.87 -3.69 10.23
N PHE A 180 4.34 -2.70 10.94
CA PHE A 180 4.71 -1.30 10.84
C PHE A 180 5.40 -0.81 12.11
N VAL A 181 6.37 0.08 11.92
CA VAL A 181 7.03 0.85 12.98
C VAL A 181 6.36 2.21 13.07
N VAL A 182 6.06 2.65 14.30
CA VAL A 182 5.89 4.07 14.61
C VAL A 182 7.19 4.58 15.23
N ALA A 183 7.93 5.37 14.46
CA ALA A 183 9.17 6.00 14.87
C ALA A 183 8.91 7.40 15.44
N LYS A 184 9.69 7.78 16.45
CA LYS A 184 9.78 9.15 16.94
C LYS A 184 11.26 9.54 17.08
N ARG A 185 11.56 10.82 17.02
CA ARG A 185 12.92 11.33 17.30
C ARG A 185 13.33 11.03 18.75
N ILE A 186 14.63 10.82 18.96
CA ILE A 186 15.25 10.69 20.30
C ILE A 186 15.31 12.05 20.98
#